data_AF-A0A1A3PDN4-F1
#
_entry.id   AF-A0A1A3PDN4-F1
#
_cell.length_a   1.000
_cell.length_b   1.000
_cell.length_c   1.000
_cell.angle_alpha   90.00
_cell.angle_beta   90.00
_cell.angle_gamma   90.00
#
_symmetry.space_group_name_H-M   'P 1'
#
loop_
_entity.id
_entity.type
_entity.pdbx_description
1 polymer ?
#
loop_
_entity_poly.entity_id
_entity_poly.type
_entity_poly.pdbx_seq_one_letter_code
_entity_poly.pdbx_strand_id
1 'polypeptide(L)'
;MSNAANRESSTVVTESLSAAQVRAEAAPSVGPVRIWAVVGGAVLALQLYVWISWITGPYFQRVPSGPSDPPMYMKVPLLANGIILWVGAPFALWWFIIRPWRRERRITLDGMLFGAMGLMFFQDPLLNYFNTWCTYNTWLFNRGSWSSHIPGWVSPEEPGRQVAEPLLTNTPGYAYGVLLITIVGCWVMRKIKARWPNISNLRLIAVTYAFTVFLDLIMEGCILLPIGFYSYPGAIQAVSLNAGHYYQWPVYEGLMWGGVQAALCCLRYFTDDRGRTVVERGLDRVSGGFVRQQSVRFLAIFGGVSACFFIFYNVPAQWLGMHADPWPQDVQRRSYLNGGICGDGTDKPCPNPVLPLPTKRSGYIDFDGRLVLPDGAQLPTSVPFDRGK
;
A
#
# COMPACT_ATOMS: atom_id res chain seq x y z
N MET A 1 -84.93 -42.95 6.62
CA MET A 1 -84.54 -42.60 5.23
C MET A 1 -83.45 -41.56 5.34
N SER A 2 -82.20 -41.67 4.90
CA SER A 2 -81.40 -42.69 4.21
C SER A 2 -79.94 -42.16 4.29
N ASN A 3 -78.95 -43.05 4.40
CA ASN A 3 -77.59 -43.01 3.79
C ASN A 3 -76.74 -41.71 3.85
N ALA A 4 -75.41 -41.68 3.92
CA ALA A 4 -74.32 -42.62 4.08
C ALA A 4 -73.05 -41.74 4.23
N ALA A 5 -71.98 -42.30 4.77
CA ALA A 5 -70.67 -41.65 4.87
C ALA A 5 -70.09 -41.29 3.49
N ASN A 6 -69.29 -40.21 3.41
CA ASN A 6 -68.16 -40.20 2.49
C ASN A 6 -67.00 -39.32 3.00
N ARG A 7 -65.87 -39.99 3.24
CA ARG A 7 -64.51 -39.44 3.34
C ARG A 7 -63.98 -39.26 1.93
N GLU A 8 -63.31 -38.16 1.64
CA GLU A 8 -62.25 -37.94 0.62
C GLU A 8 -62.03 -36.43 0.51
N SER A 9 -60.87 -35.84 0.25
CA SER A 9 -59.51 -36.31 -0.02
C SER A 9 -58.62 -35.08 0.16
N SER A 10 -57.50 -35.21 0.88
CA SER A 10 -56.47 -34.17 0.98
C SER A 10 -55.77 -34.02 -0.37
N THR A 11 -56.04 -32.93 -1.10
CA THR A 11 -55.33 -32.55 -2.31
C THR A 11 -53.91 -32.14 -1.93
N VAL A 12 -52.98 -33.10 -2.01
CA VAL A 12 -51.54 -32.83 -2.09
C VAL A 12 -51.31 -32.17 -3.45
N VAL A 13 -51.10 -30.86 -3.44
CA VAL A 13 -50.63 -30.12 -4.61
C VAL A 13 -49.15 -30.45 -4.79
N THR A 14 -48.86 -31.44 -5.63
CA THR A 14 -47.52 -31.70 -6.15
C THR A 14 -47.14 -30.56 -7.08
N GLU A 15 -46.38 -29.58 -6.59
CA GLU A 15 -45.66 -28.66 -7.46
C GLU A 15 -44.74 -29.48 -8.38
N SER A 16 -44.96 -29.32 -9.68
CA SER A 16 -44.20 -29.97 -10.73
C SER A 16 -42.73 -29.58 -10.64
N LEU A 17 -41.86 -30.60 -10.49
CA LEU A 17 -40.39 -30.55 -10.52
C LEU A 17 -39.77 -29.79 -11.71
N SER A 18 -40.56 -29.41 -12.71
CA SER A 18 -40.13 -28.69 -13.90
C SER A 18 -39.81 -27.21 -13.64
N ALA A 19 -40.52 -26.53 -12.74
CA ALA A 19 -40.27 -25.10 -12.46
C ALA A 19 -38.98 -24.86 -11.65
N ALA A 20 -38.51 -25.87 -10.90
CA ALA A 20 -37.29 -25.80 -10.11
C ALA A 20 -36.00 -25.97 -10.96
N GLN A 21 -36.10 -26.56 -12.15
CA GLN A 21 -34.94 -26.82 -13.01
C GLN A 21 -34.57 -25.63 -13.93
N VAL A 22 -35.52 -24.73 -14.23
CA VAL A 22 -35.28 -23.61 -15.17
C VAL A 22 -34.60 -22.40 -14.52
N ARG A 23 -34.41 -22.38 -13.19
CA ARG A 23 -33.66 -21.32 -12.48
C ARG A 23 -32.20 -21.67 -12.18
N ALA A 24 -31.72 -22.84 -12.63
CA ALA A 24 -30.40 -23.37 -12.29
C ALA A 24 -29.37 -23.30 -13.44
N GLU A 25 -29.57 -22.42 -14.42
CA GLU A 25 -28.57 -22.11 -15.46
C GLU A 25 -28.27 -20.61 -15.48
N ALA A 26 -27.97 -20.04 -14.31
CA ALA A 26 -27.15 -18.85 -14.28
C ALA A 26 -25.72 -19.24 -14.68
N ALA A 27 -25.24 -18.69 -15.80
CA ALA A 27 -23.88 -18.81 -16.31
C ALA A 27 -22.81 -18.83 -15.18
N PRO A 28 -21.68 -19.54 -15.34
CA PRO A 28 -20.74 -19.78 -14.27
C PRO A 28 -20.17 -18.44 -13.78
N SER A 29 -20.72 -17.90 -12.70
CA SER A 29 -20.19 -16.69 -12.08
C SER A 29 -18.75 -17.03 -11.68
N VAL A 30 -17.78 -16.43 -12.36
CA VAL A 30 -16.36 -16.56 -12.00
C VAL A 30 -16.27 -16.20 -10.53
N GLY A 31 -15.92 -17.18 -9.69
CA GLY A 31 -15.90 -16.97 -8.24
C GLY A 31 -14.97 -15.81 -7.90
N PRO A 32 -15.32 -14.94 -6.92
CA PRO A 32 -14.49 -13.80 -6.51
C PRO A 32 -13.01 -14.16 -6.34
N VAL A 33 -12.72 -15.34 -5.81
CA VAL A 33 -11.35 -15.87 -5.66
C VAL A 33 -10.54 -15.90 -6.95
N ARG A 34 -11.15 -16.22 -8.09
CA ARG A 34 -10.44 -16.27 -9.38
C ARG A 34 -10.10 -14.86 -9.87
N ILE A 35 -11.00 -13.90 -9.69
CA ILE A 35 -10.78 -12.49 -10.05
C ILE A 35 -9.63 -11.94 -9.20
N TRP A 36 -9.71 -12.10 -7.88
CA TRP A 36 -8.67 -11.63 -6.98
C TRP A 36 -7.33 -12.34 -7.19
N ALA A 37 -7.33 -13.64 -7.52
CA ALA A 37 -6.11 -14.36 -7.85
C ALA A 37 -5.47 -13.88 -9.17
N VAL A 38 -6.28 -13.51 -10.18
CA VAL A 38 -5.78 -12.90 -11.41
C VAL A 38 -5.18 -11.52 -11.12
N VAL A 39 -5.86 -10.68 -10.33
CA VAL A 39 -5.34 -9.38 -9.91
C VAL A 39 -4.02 -9.53 -9.14
N GLY A 40 -3.98 -10.39 -8.13
CA GLY A 40 -2.76 -10.66 -7.37
C GLY A 40 -1.65 -11.26 -8.22
N GLY A 41 -1.98 -12.14 -9.16
CA GLY A 41 -1.02 -12.69 -10.13
C GLY A 41 -0.44 -11.62 -11.07
N ALA A 42 -1.26 -10.70 -11.56
CA ALA A 42 -0.83 -9.60 -12.41
C ALA A 42 0.07 -8.62 -11.65
N VAL A 43 -0.31 -8.24 -10.42
CA VAL A 43 0.52 -7.38 -9.55
C VAL A 43 1.84 -8.06 -9.22
N LEU A 44 1.83 -9.37 -8.91
CA LEU A 44 3.05 -10.12 -8.62
C LEU A 44 3.96 -10.21 -9.84
N ALA A 45 3.42 -10.43 -11.04
CA ALA A 45 4.20 -10.46 -12.28
C ALA A 45 4.85 -9.10 -12.56
N LEU A 46 4.10 -8.00 -12.39
CA LEU A 46 4.64 -6.65 -12.51
C LEU A 46 5.75 -6.39 -11.48
N GLN A 47 5.51 -6.76 -10.22
CA GLN A 47 6.49 -6.63 -9.14
C GLN A 47 7.79 -7.38 -9.44
N LEU A 48 7.70 -8.63 -9.89
CA LEU A 48 8.87 -9.41 -10.28
C LEU A 48 9.63 -8.77 -11.45
N TYR A 49 8.92 -8.34 -12.50
CA TYR A 49 9.53 -7.65 -13.64
C TYR A 49 10.28 -6.38 -13.19
N VAL A 50 9.64 -5.54 -12.38
CA VAL A 50 10.20 -4.26 -11.91
C VAL A 50 11.41 -4.49 -10.99
N TRP A 51 11.32 -5.42 -10.03
CA TRP A 51 12.43 -5.72 -9.13
C TRP A 51 13.62 -6.35 -9.86
N ILE A 52 13.40 -7.28 -10.80
CA ILE A 52 14.47 -7.86 -11.61
C ILE A 52 15.14 -6.78 -12.46
N SER A 53 14.35 -5.90 -13.10
CA SER A 53 14.86 -4.80 -13.91
C SER A 53 15.65 -3.78 -13.08
N TRP A 54 15.22 -3.52 -11.86
CA TRP A 54 15.92 -2.63 -10.93
C TRP A 54 17.25 -3.24 -10.48
N ILE A 55 17.25 -4.46 -9.97
CA ILE A 55 18.46 -5.13 -9.44
C ILE A 55 19.54 -5.28 -10.53
N THR A 56 19.13 -5.52 -11.77
CA THR A 56 20.04 -5.64 -12.92
C THR A 56 20.34 -4.30 -13.60
N GLY A 57 19.65 -3.23 -13.21
CA GLY A 57 19.73 -1.91 -13.80
C GLY A 57 20.68 -0.95 -13.06
N PRO A 58 20.90 0.26 -13.62
CA PRO A 58 21.82 1.25 -13.04
C PRO A 58 21.28 1.92 -11.76
N TYR A 59 19.98 1.76 -11.47
CA TYR A 59 19.33 2.35 -10.30
C TYR A 59 19.55 1.54 -9.01
N PHE A 60 20.11 0.32 -9.08
CA PHE A 60 20.48 -0.47 -7.90
C PHE A 60 21.82 -0.01 -7.31
N GLN A 61 21.82 1.20 -6.76
CA GLN A 61 22.98 1.76 -6.09
C GLN A 61 22.57 2.59 -4.88
N ARG A 62 23.51 2.76 -3.94
CA ARG A 62 23.24 3.52 -2.72
C ARG A 62 22.99 4.99 -3.07
N VAL A 63 21.90 5.54 -2.55
CA VAL A 63 21.68 7.00 -2.48
C VAL A 63 22.46 7.52 -1.27
N PRO A 64 23.43 8.42 -1.46
CA PRO A 64 24.26 8.93 -0.38
C PRO A 64 23.47 9.90 0.51
N SER A 65 23.85 9.98 1.79
CA SER A 65 23.23 10.90 2.75
C SER A 65 23.60 12.37 2.54
N GLY A 66 24.52 12.65 1.63
CA GLY A 66 25.06 13.99 1.39
C GLY A 66 25.96 14.51 2.52
N PRO A 67 26.24 15.82 2.56
CA PRO A 67 27.23 16.41 3.46
C PRO A 67 26.79 16.51 4.93
N SER A 68 25.49 16.47 5.22
CA SER A 68 24.98 16.52 6.58
C SER A 68 24.80 15.12 7.16
N ASP A 69 25.18 14.95 8.42
CA ASP A 69 25.07 13.70 9.17
C ASP A 69 23.88 13.78 10.15
N PRO A 70 23.01 12.75 10.24
CA PRO A 70 21.91 12.79 11.18
C PRO A 70 22.40 12.90 12.63
N PRO A 71 21.74 13.71 13.48
CA PRO A 71 22.08 13.80 14.89
C PRO A 71 21.83 12.48 15.63
N MET A 72 22.50 12.29 16.78
CA MET A 72 22.44 11.04 17.54
C MET A 72 21.03 10.65 18.00
N TYR A 73 20.16 11.62 18.30
CA TYR A 73 18.78 11.35 18.69
C TYR A 73 17.93 10.75 17.56
N MET A 74 18.35 10.89 16.29
CA MET A 74 17.77 10.18 15.15
C MET A 74 18.44 8.81 14.98
N LYS A 75 19.77 8.78 14.94
CA LYS A 75 20.54 7.56 14.66
C LYS A 75 20.22 6.40 15.61
N VAL A 76 20.10 6.67 16.91
CA VAL A 76 19.89 5.62 17.91
C VAL A 76 18.52 4.94 17.72
N PRO A 77 17.38 5.66 17.66
CA PRO A 77 16.10 5.06 17.32
C PRO A 77 16.07 4.39 15.95
N LEU A 78 16.67 5.00 14.92
CA LEU A 78 16.73 4.43 13.57
C LEU A 78 17.44 3.07 13.56
N LEU A 79 18.60 2.99 14.21
CA LEU A 79 19.36 1.75 14.34
C LEU A 79 18.61 0.72 15.19
N ALA A 80 18.04 1.14 16.31
CA ALA A 80 17.26 0.27 17.19
C ALA A 80 16.06 -0.34 16.44
N ASN A 81 15.33 0.48 15.67
CA ASN A 81 14.24 0.02 14.83
C ASN A 81 14.72 -1.03 13.82
N GLY A 82 15.82 -0.77 13.11
CA GLY A 82 16.43 -1.73 12.19
C GLY A 82 16.78 -3.07 12.87
N ILE A 83 17.44 -3.03 14.03
CA ILE A 83 17.82 -4.24 14.77
C ILE A 83 16.59 -5.02 15.23
N ILE A 84 15.60 -4.34 15.83
CA ILE A 84 14.35 -4.97 16.28
C ILE A 84 13.64 -5.65 15.10
N LEU A 85 13.59 -4.98 13.95
CA LEU A 85 12.95 -5.50 12.75
C LEU A 85 13.64 -6.74 12.19
N TRP A 86 14.97 -6.75 12.15
CA TRP A 86 15.74 -7.89 11.66
C TRP A 86 15.80 -9.06 12.62
N VAL A 87 15.89 -8.81 13.93
CA VAL A 87 15.87 -9.87 14.95
C VAL A 87 14.45 -10.45 15.08
N GLY A 88 13.43 -9.61 14.95
CA GLY A 88 12.02 -10.02 14.98
C GLY A 88 11.61 -10.83 13.75
N ALA A 89 12.20 -10.58 12.57
CA ALA A 89 11.81 -11.24 11.32
C ALA A 89 11.93 -12.78 11.35
N PRO A 90 13.04 -13.41 11.80
CA PRO A 90 13.11 -14.87 11.96
C PRO A 90 12.07 -15.43 12.92
N PHE A 91 11.79 -14.71 14.02
CA PHE A 91 10.77 -15.11 14.99
C PHE A 91 9.37 -15.04 14.37
N ALA A 92 9.05 -13.96 13.66
CA ALA A 92 7.78 -13.80 12.96
C ALA A 92 7.59 -14.88 11.87
N LEU A 93 8.63 -15.15 11.07
CA LEU A 93 8.63 -16.22 10.08
C LEU A 93 8.38 -17.58 10.74
N TRP A 94 9.05 -17.85 11.86
CA TRP A 94 8.84 -19.07 12.61
C TRP A 94 7.42 -19.18 13.17
N TRP A 95 6.90 -18.10 13.75
CA TRP A 95 5.60 -18.09 14.44
C TRP A 95 4.42 -18.17 13.46
N PHE A 96 4.45 -17.41 12.36
CA PHE A 96 3.34 -17.30 11.41
C PHE A 96 3.36 -18.34 10.30
N ILE A 97 4.54 -18.83 9.90
CA ILE A 97 4.67 -19.77 8.78
C ILE A 97 5.17 -21.14 9.25
N ILE A 98 6.37 -21.22 9.85
CA ILE A 98 7.02 -22.53 10.11
C ILE A 98 6.29 -23.34 11.16
N ARG A 99 5.92 -22.74 12.29
CA ARG A 99 5.25 -23.42 13.41
C ARG A 99 3.86 -23.95 13.03
N PRO A 100 2.95 -23.16 12.40
CA PRO A 100 1.67 -23.67 11.95
C PRO A 100 1.80 -24.72 10.85
N TRP A 101 2.76 -24.56 9.94
CA TRP A 101 3.01 -25.57 8.91
C TRP A 101 3.47 -26.91 9.52
N ARG A 102 4.37 -26.88 10.50
CA ARG A 102 4.81 -28.11 11.19
C ARG A 102 3.72 -28.75 12.06
N ARG A 103 2.89 -27.96 12.74
CA ARG A 103 1.86 -28.47 13.67
C ARG A 103 0.57 -28.91 12.97
N GLU A 104 0.10 -28.11 12.02
CA GLU A 104 -1.23 -28.26 11.42
C GLU A 104 -1.18 -28.68 9.95
N ARG A 105 0.02 -28.78 9.35
CA ARG A 105 0.25 -29.11 7.93
C ARG A 105 -0.53 -28.20 6.97
N ARG A 106 -0.85 -26.97 7.40
CA ARG A 106 -1.56 -25.95 6.60
C ARG A 106 -0.93 -24.57 6.79
N ILE A 107 -1.10 -23.72 5.79
CA ILE A 107 -0.77 -22.29 5.89
C ILE A 107 -2.00 -21.56 6.45
N THR A 108 -1.82 -20.89 7.58
CA THR A 108 -2.88 -20.12 8.24
C THR A 108 -3.14 -18.82 7.48
N LEU A 109 -4.30 -18.19 7.73
CA LEU A 109 -4.59 -16.87 7.18
C LEU A 109 -3.51 -15.85 7.57
N ASP A 110 -3.07 -15.86 8.82
CA ASP A 110 -2.00 -14.96 9.30
C ASP A 110 -0.67 -15.20 8.57
N GLY A 111 -0.32 -16.46 8.26
CA GLY A 111 0.86 -16.76 7.44
C GLY A 111 0.73 -16.26 6.00
N MET A 112 -0.46 -16.34 5.40
CA MET A 112 -0.73 -15.77 4.07
C MET A 112 -0.71 -14.24 4.09
N LEU A 113 -1.28 -13.62 5.13
CA LEU A 113 -1.25 -12.17 5.31
C LEU A 113 0.18 -11.65 5.54
N PHE A 114 1.00 -12.36 6.31
CA PHE A 114 2.42 -12.03 6.48
C PHE A 114 3.14 -11.97 5.13
N GLY A 115 2.97 -12.99 4.28
CA GLY A 115 3.56 -12.99 2.94
C GLY A 115 2.97 -11.93 2.02
N ALA A 116 1.65 -11.75 2.05
CA ALA A 116 0.94 -10.78 1.22
C ALA A 116 1.30 -9.33 1.56
N MET A 117 1.33 -8.97 2.85
CA MET A 117 1.72 -7.64 3.33
C MET A 117 3.21 -7.37 3.09
N GLY A 118 4.07 -8.40 3.19
CA GLY A 118 5.48 -8.27 2.84
C GLY A 118 5.68 -7.97 1.35
N LEU A 119 4.91 -8.60 0.46
CA LEU A 119 4.95 -8.30 -0.97
C LEU A 119 4.29 -6.95 -1.31
N MET A 120 3.29 -6.52 -0.54
CA MET A 120 2.59 -5.25 -0.70
C MET A 120 3.54 -4.04 -0.58
N PHE A 121 4.65 -4.16 0.14
CA PHE A 121 5.75 -3.18 0.20
C PHE A 121 6.20 -2.67 -1.18
N PHE A 122 6.06 -3.47 -2.24
CA PHE A 122 6.33 -3.03 -3.61
C PHE A 122 5.63 -1.71 -4.01
N GLN A 123 4.48 -1.44 -3.40
CA GLN A 123 3.70 -0.25 -3.69
C GLN A 123 4.16 1.01 -2.95
N ASP A 124 5.08 0.90 -1.98
CA ASP A 124 5.51 2.01 -1.12
C ASP A 124 6.02 3.21 -1.93
N PRO A 125 6.91 3.07 -2.94
CA PRO A 125 7.33 4.20 -3.75
C PRO A 125 6.21 4.85 -4.56
N LEU A 126 5.07 4.18 -4.81
CA LEU A 126 4.03 4.72 -5.68
C LEU A 126 3.44 6.03 -5.17
N LEU A 127 3.52 6.31 -3.87
CA LEU A 127 3.14 7.61 -3.31
C LEU A 127 3.91 8.79 -3.94
N ASN A 128 5.09 8.52 -4.52
CA ASN A 128 5.94 9.49 -5.22
C ASN A 128 5.80 9.47 -6.76
N TYR A 129 4.76 8.84 -7.32
CA TYR A 129 4.69 8.57 -8.76
C TYR A 129 4.66 9.84 -9.62
N PHE A 130 3.88 10.85 -9.24
CA PHE A 130 3.80 12.13 -9.95
C PHE A 130 4.80 13.18 -9.47
N ASN A 131 5.00 13.24 -8.17
CA ASN A 131 5.86 14.21 -7.50
C ASN A 131 6.46 13.56 -6.26
N THR A 132 7.62 14.02 -5.81
CA THR A 132 8.24 13.55 -4.57
C THR A 132 7.50 14.12 -3.36
N TRP A 133 6.58 13.31 -2.84
CA TRP A 133 5.71 13.63 -1.72
C TRP A 133 6.30 13.18 -0.36
N CYS A 134 6.91 12.00 -0.29
CA CYS A 134 7.61 11.48 0.90
C CYS A 134 9.04 11.04 0.56
N THR A 135 9.97 11.29 1.47
CA THR A 135 11.37 10.87 1.38
C THR A 135 11.81 10.16 2.65
N TYR A 136 12.50 9.04 2.49
CA TYR A 136 13.13 8.33 3.61
C TYR A 136 14.48 8.91 3.97
N ASN A 137 14.90 8.66 5.21
CA ASN A 137 16.25 8.97 5.65
C ASN A 137 17.28 8.06 4.97
N THR A 138 18.03 8.64 4.04
CA THR A 138 19.08 7.99 3.24
C THR A 138 20.28 7.48 4.06
N TRP A 139 20.37 7.84 5.35
CA TRP A 139 21.33 7.22 6.27
C TRP A 139 21.03 5.73 6.52
N LEU A 140 19.75 5.35 6.45
CA LEU A 140 19.32 3.97 6.50
C LEU A 140 19.89 3.18 5.31
N PHE A 141 20.06 1.87 5.51
CA PHE A 141 20.54 1.00 4.44
C PHE A 141 19.58 1.03 3.26
N ASN A 142 20.06 1.51 2.12
CA ASN A 142 19.30 1.62 0.89
C ASN A 142 20.15 1.22 -0.34
N ARG A 143 19.45 0.92 -1.43
CA ARG A 143 20.00 0.72 -2.79
C ARG A 143 19.18 1.51 -3.81
N GLY A 144 18.75 2.71 -3.42
CA GLY A 144 17.75 3.47 -4.17
C GLY A 144 16.38 2.84 -4.08
N SER A 145 15.59 3.00 -5.13
CA SER A 145 14.24 2.47 -5.27
C SER A 145 14.05 1.86 -6.66
N TRP A 146 13.03 1.02 -6.81
CA TRP A 146 12.65 0.42 -8.10
C TRP A 146 11.67 1.28 -8.92
N SER A 147 11.31 2.46 -8.41
CA SER A 147 10.30 3.38 -8.98
C SER A 147 10.55 3.71 -10.44
N SER A 148 11.79 3.98 -10.82
CA SER A 148 12.20 4.27 -12.21
C SER A 148 11.88 3.19 -13.24
N HIS A 149 11.63 1.95 -12.81
CA HIS A 149 11.24 0.82 -13.66
C HIS A 149 9.73 0.56 -13.66
N ILE A 150 8.96 1.27 -12.83
CA ILE A 150 7.50 1.20 -12.83
C ILE A 150 6.98 1.84 -14.12
N PRO A 151 6.13 1.15 -14.89
CA PRO A 151 5.56 1.70 -16.11
C PRO A 151 4.88 3.06 -15.90
N GLY A 152 5.25 4.03 -16.71
CA GLY A 152 4.68 5.37 -16.70
C GLY A 152 5.18 6.31 -15.60
N TRP A 153 6.17 5.90 -14.79
CA TRP A 153 6.74 6.73 -13.72
C TRP A 153 7.05 8.16 -14.19
N VAL A 154 6.55 9.16 -13.46
CA VAL A 154 6.59 10.57 -13.86
C VAL A 154 7.62 11.36 -13.07
N SER A 155 7.72 11.14 -11.77
CA SER A 155 8.59 11.93 -10.88
C SER A 155 10.07 11.87 -11.33
N PRO A 156 10.81 12.99 -11.26
CA PRO A 156 12.22 13.02 -11.66
C PRO A 156 13.07 12.09 -10.79
N GLU A 157 13.89 11.27 -11.44
CA GLU A 157 14.82 10.35 -10.78
C GLU A 157 16.08 10.17 -11.60
N GLU A 158 17.21 10.11 -10.92
CA GLU A 158 18.50 9.78 -11.48
C GLU A 158 19.18 8.68 -10.65
N PRO A 159 20.03 7.84 -11.25
CA PRO A 159 20.81 6.87 -10.50
C PRO A 159 21.59 7.55 -9.37
N GLY A 160 21.30 7.16 -8.13
CA GLY A 160 21.95 7.71 -6.92
C GLY A 160 21.37 9.04 -6.41
N ARG A 161 20.38 9.61 -7.12
CA ARG A 161 19.63 10.83 -6.75
C ARG A 161 18.13 10.58 -6.98
N GLN A 162 17.54 9.86 -6.04
CA GLN A 162 16.15 9.41 -6.08
C GLN A 162 15.68 9.13 -4.66
N VAL A 163 14.38 8.87 -4.49
CA VAL A 163 13.84 8.40 -3.21
C VAL A 163 14.51 7.08 -2.86
N ALA A 164 15.01 6.96 -1.64
CA ALA A 164 15.80 5.82 -1.22
C ALA A 164 15.00 4.90 -0.30
N GLU A 165 14.64 3.71 -0.80
CA GLU A 165 13.87 2.76 0.02
C GLU A 165 14.75 2.11 1.09
N PRO A 166 14.40 2.20 2.38
CA PRO A 166 15.16 1.57 3.45
C PRO A 166 14.78 0.08 3.53
N LEU A 167 15.33 -0.71 2.61
CA LEU A 167 14.98 -2.12 2.37
C LEU A 167 15.00 -2.98 3.63
N LEU A 168 15.97 -2.70 4.52
CA LEU A 168 16.16 -3.43 5.76
C LEU A 168 15.04 -3.17 6.78
N THR A 169 14.42 -2.00 6.78
CA THR A 169 13.35 -1.68 7.74
C THR A 169 11.98 -1.89 7.13
N ASN A 170 11.76 -1.44 5.89
CA ASN A 170 10.43 -1.47 5.31
C ASN A 170 9.98 -2.90 5.01
N THR A 171 10.85 -3.78 4.49
CA THR A 171 10.46 -5.18 4.20
C THR A 171 9.90 -5.92 5.42
N PRO A 172 10.62 -6.03 6.56
CA PRO A 172 10.06 -6.65 7.76
C PRO A 172 8.94 -5.82 8.41
N GLY A 173 9.03 -4.48 8.36
CA GLY A 173 8.02 -3.57 8.90
C GLY A 173 6.65 -3.76 8.24
N TYR A 174 6.61 -3.86 6.91
CA TYR A 174 5.40 -4.17 6.15
C TYR A 174 4.94 -5.61 6.37
N ALA A 175 5.85 -6.60 6.35
CA ALA A 175 5.48 -8.01 6.46
C ALA A 175 4.83 -8.36 7.80
N TYR A 176 5.43 -7.95 8.92
CA TYR A 176 4.91 -8.30 10.25
C TYR A 176 4.49 -7.11 11.10
N GLY A 177 5.07 -5.91 10.95
CA GLY A 177 4.64 -4.73 11.70
C GLY A 177 3.19 -4.40 11.38
N VAL A 178 2.86 -4.24 10.10
CA VAL A 178 1.48 -4.03 9.63
C VAL A 178 0.56 -5.18 10.02
N LEU A 179 1.02 -6.44 9.95
CA LEU A 179 0.24 -7.59 10.40
C LEU A 179 -0.06 -7.53 11.89
N LEU A 180 0.91 -7.20 12.74
CA LEU A 180 0.73 -7.08 14.18
C LEU A 180 -0.26 -5.97 14.52
N ILE A 181 -0.15 -4.81 13.87
CA ILE A 181 -1.14 -3.72 14.02
C ILE A 181 -2.53 -4.21 13.58
N THR A 182 -2.61 -4.98 12.49
CA THR A 182 -3.87 -5.58 12.01
C THR A 182 -4.45 -6.55 13.04
N ILE A 183 -3.62 -7.37 13.68
CA ILE A 183 -4.02 -8.30 14.74
C ILE A 183 -4.55 -7.52 15.96
N VAL A 184 -3.87 -6.45 16.35
CA VAL A 184 -4.29 -5.54 17.44
C VAL A 184 -5.61 -4.87 17.10
N GLY A 185 -5.77 -4.34 15.88
CA GLY A 185 -7.03 -3.75 15.41
C GLY A 185 -8.18 -4.76 15.44
N CYS A 186 -7.95 -6.00 15.00
CA CYS A 186 -8.92 -7.08 15.13
C CYS A 186 -9.24 -7.41 16.60
N TRP A 187 -8.27 -7.31 17.52
CA TRP A 187 -8.50 -7.48 18.95
C TRP A 187 -9.36 -6.35 19.52
N VAL A 188 -9.12 -5.10 19.12
CA VAL A 188 -9.95 -3.95 19.47
C VAL A 188 -11.39 -4.15 18.97
N MET A 189 -11.58 -4.59 17.72
CA MET A 189 -12.89 -4.93 17.18
C MET A 189 -13.62 -5.99 18.02
N ARG A 190 -12.93 -7.04 18.47
CA ARG A 190 -13.50 -8.07 19.36
C ARG A 190 -13.91 -7.48 20.71
N LYS A 191 -13.09 -6.58 21.30
CA LYS A 191 -13.39 -5.94 22.58
C LYS A 191 -14.60 -5.00 22.48
N ILE A 192 -14.69 -4.22 21.41
CA ILE A 192 -15.85 -3.36 21.12
C ILE A 192 -17.11 -4.21 21.02
N LYS A 193 -17.08 -5.31 20.25
CA LYS A 193 -18.24 -6.19 20.09
C LYS A 193 -18.62 -6.94 21.37
N ALA A 194 -17.65 -7.28 22.22
CA ALA A 194 -17.93 -7.84 23.54
C ALA A 194 -18.64 -6.84 24.47
N ARG A 195 -18.32 -5.54 24.35
CA ARG A 195 -18.96 -4.48 25.14
C ARG A 195 -20.32 -4.04 24.58
N TRP A 196 -20.47 -4.06 23.26
CA TRP A 196 -21.67 -3.69 22.51
C TRP A 196 -22.00 -4.77 21.44
N PRO A 197 -22.69 -5.86 21.82
CA PRO A 197 -22.97 -6.97 20.92
C PRO A 197 -23.82 -6.59 19.69
N ASN A 198 -24.69 -5.59 19.85
CA ASN A 198 -25.61 -5.12 18.80
C ASN A 198 -25.02 -4.01 17.92
N ILE A 199 -23.71 -3.73 17.99
CA ILE A 199 -23.07 -2.76 17.11
C ILE A 199 -23.14 -3.27 15.65
N SER A 200 -23.58 -2.41 14.74
CA SER A 200 -23.60 -2.74 13.31
C SER A 200 -22.18 -2.82 12.77
N ASN A 201 -21.97 -3.64 11.72
CA ASN A 201 -20.65 -3.77 11.08
C ASN A 201 -20.13 -2.41 10.61
N LEU A 202 -20.97 -1.55 10.06
CA LEU A 202 -20.56 -0.20 9.62
C LEU A 202 -20.02 0.64 10.79
N ARG A 203 -20.70 0.65 11.94
CA ARG A 203 -20.23 1.39 13.12
C ARG A 203 -18.94 0.79 13.67
N LEU A 204 -18.82 -0.54 13.66
CA LEU A 204 -17.58 -1.21 14.07
C LEU A 204 -16.41 -0.79 13.19
N ILE A 205 -16.59 -0.78 11.86
CA ILE A 205 -15.58 -0.35 10.89
C ILE A 205 -15.21 1.12 11.11
N ALA A 206 -16.20 2.01 11.29
CA ALA A 206 -15.96 3.43 11.50
C ALA A 206 -15.16 3.70 12.79
N VAL A 207 -15.45 3.00 13.88
CA VAL A 207 -14.69 3.12 15.13
C VAL A 207 -13.28 2.56 14.97
N THR A 208 -13.12 1.43 14.26
CA THR A 208 -11.80 0.88 13.96
C THR A 208 -10.98 1.83 13.09
N TYR A 209 -11.60 2.48 12.11
CA TYR A 209 -10.95 3.50 11.29
C TYR A 209 -10.48 4.70 12.12
N ALA A 210 -11.35 5.25 12.99
CA ALA A 210 -10.94 6.33 13.89
C ALA A 210 -9.79 5.91 14.82
N PHE A 211 -9.82 4.67 15.32
CA PHE A 211 -8.74 4.11 16.13
C PHE A 211 -7.42 3.98 15.34
N THR A 212 -7.45 3.52 14.09
CA THR A 212 -6.24 3.35 13.28
C THR A 212 -5.63 4.69 12.87
N VAL A 213 -6.45 5.70 12.55
CA VAL A 213 -5.98 7.08 12.33
C VAL A 213 -5.29 7.64 13.58
N PHE A 214 -5.86 7.42 14.76
CA PHE A 214 -5.25 7.87 16.01
C PHE A 214 -3.96 7.12 16.32
N LEU A 215 -3.93 5.80 16.11
CA LEU A 215 -2.72 5.00 16.29
C LEU A 215 -1.61 5.47 15.36
N ASP A 216 -1.95 5.82 14.12
CA ASP A 216 -1.03 6.37 13.14
C ASP A 216 -0.45 7.72 13.60
N LEU A 217 -1.29 8.67 14.04
CA LEU A 217 -0.81 9.94 14.63
C LEU A 217 0.23 9.71 15.75
N ILE A 218 0.00 8.72 16.62
CA ILE A 218 0.93 8.42 17.71
C ILE A 218 2.22 7.77 17.19
N MET A 219 2.11 6.76 16.32
CA MET A 219 3.28 6.04 15.82
C MET A 219 4.07 6.89 14.83
N GLU A 220 3.43 7.41 13.81
CA GLU A 220 4.06 8.17 12.76
C GLU A 220 4.31 9.62 13.20
N GLY A 221 3.24 10.35 13.53
CA GLY A 221 3.30 11.77 13.86
C GLY A 221 4.14 12.09 15.10
N CYS A 222 4.05 11.27 16.16
CA CYS A 222 4.76 11.53 17.42
C CYS A 222 6.08 10.75 17.57
N ILE A 223 6.34 9.68 16.79
CA ILE A 223 7.55 8.86 16.94
C ILE A 223 8.37 8.83 15.66
N LEU A 224 7.86 8.26 14.55
CA LEU A 224 8.66 8.02 13.33
C LEU A 224 9.14 9.30 12.65
N LEU A 225 8.27 10.32 12.53
CA LEU A 225 8.62 11.60 11.94
C LEU A 225 9.61 12.39 12.82
N PRO A 226 9.40 12.53 14.15
CA PRO A 226 10.37 13.21 15.01
C PRO A 226 11.75 12.53 15.11
N ILE A 227 11.85 11.20 15.00
CA ILE A 227 13.15 10.51 14.92
C ILE A 227 13.79 10.58 13.53
N GLY A 228 13.12 11.22 12.56
CA GLY A 228 13.59 11.39 11.19
C GLY A 228 13.70 10.08 10.42
N PHE A 229 12.73 9.17 10.55
CA PHE A 229 12.67 7.93 9.76
C PHE A 229 12.33 8.22 8.28
N TYR A 230 11.37 9.12 8.05
CA TYR A 230 11.07 9.77 6.78
C TYR A 230 10.54 11.19 7.02
N SER A 231 10.25 11.90 5.95
CA SER A 231 9.63 13.22 5.94
C SER A 231 8.65 13.33 4.78
N TYR A 232 7.62 14.17 4.93
CA TYR A 232 6.68 14.51 3.86
C TYR A 232 6.96 15.90 3.30
N PRO A 233 8.04 16.11 2.52
CA PRO A 233 8.38 17.44 2.04
C PRO A 233 7.34 18.03 1.09
N GLY A 234 6.61 17.20 0.35
CA GLY A 234 5.53 17.66 -0.54
C GLY A 234 4.18 17.81 0.14
N ALA A 235 4.09 17.79 1.47
CA ALA A 235 2.81 17.87 2.17
C ALA A 235 2.15 19.25 2.03
N ILE A 236 0.82 19.27 1.97
CA ILE A 236 0.03 20.50 2.04
C ILE A 236 0.10 21.03 3.47
N GLN A 237 0.81 22.13 3.67
CA GLN A 237 1.17 22.67 4.98
C GLN A 237 -0.08 23.12 5.76
N ALA A 238 -1.10 23.65 5.08
CA ALA A 238 -2.34 24.13 5.71
C ALA A 238 -3.14 23.05 6.45
N VAL A 239 -2.95 21.77 6.10
CA VAL A 239 -3.64 20.61 6.71
C VAL A 239 -2.64 19.62 7.33
N SER A 240 -1.48 20.14 7.75
CA SER A 240 -0.42 19.37 8.40
C SER A 240 -0.17 19.86 9.82
N LEU A 241 0.09 18.92 10.74
CA LEU A 241 0.63 19.23 12.06
C LEU A 241 2.13 19.52 11.91
N ASN A 242 2.65 20.49 12.67
CA ASN A 242 4.05 20.93 12.60
C ASN A 242 4.49 21.38 11.19
N ALA A 243 3.59 22.02 10.45
CA ALA A 243 3.83 22.50 9.09
C ALA A 243 5.15 23.28 8.96
N GLY A 244 5.91 22.99 7.90
CA GLY A 244 7.20 23.63 7.63
C GLY A 244 8.39 23.02 8.38
N HIS A 245 8.17 22.01 9.23
CA HIS A 245 9.25 21.23 9.84
C HIS A 245 9.48 19.89 9.13
N TYR A 246 10.66 19.29 9.33
CA TYR A 246 10.95 17.97 8.75
C TYR A 246 10.05 16.86 9.29
N TYR A 247 9.47 17.05 10.48
CA TYR A 247 8.57 16.11 11.14
C TYR A 247 7.10 16.51 10.99
N GLN A 248 6.77 17.27 9.94
CA GLN A 248 5.39 17.62 9.64
C GLN A 248 4.57 16.37 9.32
N TRP A 249 3.40 16.26 9.95
CA TRP A 249 2.49 15.13 9.76
C TRP A 249 1.22 15.61 9.05
N PRO A 250 1.05 15.28 7.76
CA PRO A 250 -0.17 15.61 7.04
C PRO A 250 -1.35 14.82 7.63
N VAL A 251 -2.42 15.51 8.05
CA VAL A 251 -3.57 14.83 8.68
C VAL A 251 -4.21 13.81 7.72
N TYR A 252 -4.17 14.13 6.43
CA TYR A 252 -4.68 13.26 5.38
C TYR A 252 -3.83 11.99 5.19
N GLU A 253 -2.56 11.98 5.59
CA GLU A 253 -1.76 10.75 5.64
C GLU A 253 -2.36 9.77 6.64
N GLY A 254 -2.62 10.25 7.87
CA GLY A 254 -3.31 9.43 8.86
C GLY A 254 -4.67 8.93 8.40
N LEU A 255 -5.41 9.73 7.64
CA LEU A 255 -6.68 9.30 7.04
C LEU A 255 -6.51 8.21 5.98
N MET A 256 -5.50 8.32 5.11
CA MET A 256 -5.20 7.34 4.07
C MET A 256 -4.66 6.05 4.68
N TRP A 257 -3.60 6.12 5.49
CA TRP A 257 -2.99 4.97 6.15
C TRP A 257 -3.94 4.30 7.14
N GLY A 258 -4.67 5.09 7.94
CA GLY A 258 -5.75 4.59 8.79
C GLY A 258 -6.80 3.82 7.99
N GLY A 259 -7.05 4.22 6.73
CA GLY A 259 -7.99 3.57 5.80
C GLY A 259 -7.49 2.22 5.34
N VAL A 260 -6.22 2.14 4.94
CA VAL A 260 -5.53 0.88 4.63
C VAL A 260 -5.61 -0.06 5.83
N GLN A 261 -5.22 0.43 7.01
CA GLN A 261 -5.16 -0.39 8.22
C GLN A 261 -6.55 -0.88 8.66
N ALA A 262 -7.59 -0.05 8.53
CA ALA A 262 -8.97 -0.44 8.79
C ALA A 262 -9.46 -1.47 7.76
N ALA A 263 -9.14 -1.30 6.48
CA ALA A 263 -9.49 -2.25 5.42
C ALA A 263 -8.82 -3.62 5.64
N LEU A 264 -7.55 -3.65 6.02
CA LEU A 264 -6.82 -4.86 6.38
C LEU A 264 -7.42 -5.54 7.62
N CYS A 265 -7.82 -4.76 8.63
CA CYS A 265 -8.55 -5.29 9.78
C CYS A 265 -9.88 -5.90 9.37
N CYS A 266 -10.65 -5.25 8.49
CA CYS A 266 -11.90 -5.78 7.97
C CYS A 266 -11.68 -7.09 7.21
N LEU A 267 -10.67 -7.13 6.34
CA LEU A 267 -10.32 -8.31 5.57
C LEU A 267 -9.99 -9.49 6.50
N ARG A 268 -9.24 -9.25 7.57
CA ARG A 268 -8.86 -10.28 8.54
C ARG A 268 -9.96 -10.64 9.54
N TYR A 269 -10.82 -9.69 9.92
CA TYR A 269 -11.83 -9.87 10.98
C TYR A 269 -13.12 -10.51 10.46
N PHE A 270 -13.61 -10.08 9.29
CA PHE A 270 -14.86 -10.57 8.73
C PHE A 270 -14.61 -11.83 7.88
N THR A 271 -14.44 -12.96 8.57
CA THR A 271 -14.31 -14.28 7.93
C THR A 271 -15.62 -15.04 7.95
N ASP A 272 -15.77 -15.99 7.01
CA ASP A 272 -16.84 -16.98 7.04
C ASP A 272 -16.63 -18.03 8.17
N ASP A 273 -17.58 -18.97 8.31
CA ASP A 273 -17.52 -20.06 9.29
C ASP A 273 -16.30 -20.98 9.12
N ARG A 274 -15.64 -20.92 7.94
CA ARG A 274 -14.42 -21.68 7.62
C ARG A 274 -13.16 -20.83 7.80
N GLY A 275 -13.27 -19.61 8.32
CA GLY A 275 -12.15 -18.71 8.54
C GLY A 275 -11.58 -18.09 7.26
N ARG A 276 -12.37 -18.02 6.18
CA ARG A 276 -11.96 -17.45 4.88
C ARG A 276 -12.45 -16.02 4.74
N THR A 277 -11.60 -15.18 4.17
CA THR A 277 -11.91 -13.78 3.88
C THR A 277 -12.82 -13.64 2.66
N VAL A 278 -13.33 -12.42 2.43
CA VAL A 278 -14.22 -12.14 1.28
C VAL A 278 -13.56 -12.44 -0.08
N VAL A 279 -12.25 -12.28 -0.20
CA VAL A 279 -11.50 -12.51 -1.45
C VAL A 279 -11.25 -13.99 -1.71
N GLU A 280 -11.45 -14.85 -0.71
CA GLU A 280 -11.31 -16.30 -0.82
C GLU A 280 -12.62 -17.01 -1.18
N ARG A 281 -13.73 -16.27 -1.30
CA ARG A 281 -15.06 -16.84 -1.58
C ARG A 281 -15.08 -17.57 -2.91
N GLY A 282 -15.56 -18.82 -2.88
CA GLY A 282 -15.61 -19.72 -4.03
C GLY A 282 -14.36 -20.58 -4.21
N LEU A 283 -13.44 -20.62 -3.24
CA LEU A 283 -12.25 -21.49 -3.29
C LEU A 283 -12.61 -22.98 -3.48
N ASP A 284 -13.76 -23.43 -2.95
CA ASP A 284 -14.23 -24.82 -3.11
C ASP A 284 -14.53 -25.20 -4.57
N ARG A 285 -14.74 -24.21 -5.45
CA ARG A 285 -14.97 -24.40 -6.89
C ARG A 285 -13.67 -24.40 -7.71
N VAL A 286 -12.51 -24.30 -7.05
CA VAL A 286 -11.20 -24.38 -7.71
C VAL A 286 -10.78 -25.84 -7.75
N SER A 287 -10.88 -26.44 -8.93
CA SER A 287 -10.43 -27.81 -9.17
C SER A 287 -8.90 -27.90 -9.17
N GLY A 288 -8.36 -28.91 -8.49
CA GLY A 288 -6.93 -29.19 -8.45
C GLY A 288 -6.43 -29.64 -7.07
N GLY A 289 -5.18 -30.07 -7.01
CA GLY A 289 -4.54 -30.49 -5.77
C GLY A 289 -4.32 -29.36 -4.76
N PHE A 290 -3.94 -29.75 -3.54
CA PHE A 290 -3.73 -28.85 -2.41
C PHE A 290 -2.85 -27.63 -2.74
N VAL A 291 -1.74 -27.84 -3.45
CA VAL A 291 -0.80 -26.78 -3.83
C VAL A 291 -1.49 -25.71 -4.68
N ARG A 292 -2.22 -26.12 -5.73
CA ARG A 292 -2.94 -25.18 -6.61
C ARG A 292 -3.96 -24.36 -5.83
N GLN A 293 -4.73 -24.99 -4.95
CA GLN A 293 -5.72 -24.29 -4.14
C GLN A 293 -5.06 -23.28 -3.19
N GLN A 294 -3.96 -23.65 -2.53
CA GLN A 294 -3.24 -22.72 -1.64
C GLN A 294 -2.58 -21.56 -2.42
N SER A 295 -2.03 -21.81 -3.61
CA SER A 295 -1.47 -20.74 -4.46
C SER A 295 -2.54 -19.76 -4.92
N VAL A 296 -3.69 -20.26 -5.42
CA VAL A 296 -4.82 -19.41 -5.82
C VAL A 296 -5.35 -18.61 -4.64
N ARG A 297 -5.46 -19.25 -3.47
CA ARG A 297 -5.87 -18.60 -2.21
C ARG A 297 -4.90 -17.48 -1.81
N PHE A 298 -3.59 -17.75 -1.84
CA PHE A 298 -2.57 -16.76 -1.53
C PHE A 298 -2.60 -15.58 -2.50
N LEU A 299 -2.67 -15.84 -3.82
CA LEU A 299 -2.76 -14.79 -4.83
C LEU A 299 -4.02 -13.94 -4.64
N ALA A 300 -5.16 -14.54 -4.27
CA ALA A 300 -6.38 -13.79 -3.99
C ALA A 300 -6.24 -12.88 -2.76
N ILE A 301 -5.63 -13.39 -1.68
CA ILE A 301 -5.34 -12.59 -0.48
C ILE A 301 -4.36 -11.48 -0.82
N PHE A 302 -3.30 -11.77 -1.57
CA PHE A 302 -2.32 -10.78 -2.01
C PHE A 302 -2.95 -9.70 -2.89
N GLY A 303 -3.83 -10.07 -3.82
CA GLY A 303 -4.60 -9.12 -4.62
C GLY A 303 -5.51 -8.23 -3.76
N GLY A 304 -6.20 -8.81 -2.77
CA GLY A 304 -7.04 -8.07 -1.83
C GLY A 304 -6.27 -7.09 -0.95
N VAL A 305 -5.17 -7.55 -0.34
CA VAL A 305 -4.26 -6.72 0.48
C VAL A 305 -3.66 -5.59 -0.37
N SER A 306 -3.17 -5.93 -1.57
CA SER A 306 -2.62 -4.95 -2.50
C SER A 306 -3.65 -3.91 -2.93
N ALA A 307 -4.89 -4.30 -3.17
CA ALA A 307 -5.97 -3.37 -3.52
C ALA A 307 -6.37 -2.46 -2.35
N CYS A 308 -6.32 -2.95 -1.11
CA CYS A 308 -6.53 -2.10 0.06
C CYS A 308 -5.50 -0.96 0.09
N PHE A 309 -4.21 -1.27 -0.10
CA PHE A 309 -3.19 -0.24 -0.13
C PHE A 309 -3.33 0.68 -1.34
N PHE A 310 -3.55 0.11 -2.53
CA PHE A 310 -3.67 0.89 -3.76
C PHE A 310 -4.82 1.89 -3.71
N ILE A 311 -6.01 1.44 -3.30
CA ILE A 311 -7.24 2.25 -3.35
C ILE A 311 -7.27 3.29 -2.22
N PHE A 312 -6.92 2.91 -0.99
CA PHE A 312 -7.05 3.80 0.16
C PHE A 312 -5.85 4.72 0.37
N TYR A 313 -4.71 4.41 -0.24
CA TYR A 313 -3.49 5.19 -0.08
C TYR A 313 -2.96 5.71 -1.41
N ASN A 314 -2.55 4.84 -2.34
CA ASN A 314 -1.85 5.29 -3.54
C ASN A 314 -2.70 6.22 -4.42
N VAL A 315 -3.96 5.88 -4.66
CA VAL A 315 -4.89 6.72 -5.46
C VAL A 315 -5.08 8.12 -4.86
N PRO A 316 -5.51 8.28 -3.60
CA PRO A 316 -5.65 9.61 -3.00
C PRO A 316 -4.31 10.34 -2.83
N ALA A 317 -3.23 9.63 -2.50
CA ALA A 317 -1.90 10.21 -2.40
C ALA A 317 -1.44 10.84 -3.73
N GLN A 318 -1.76 10.22 -4.88
CA GLN A 318 -1.45 10.81 -6.18
C GLN A 318 -2.17 12.14 -6.40
N TRP A 319 -3.44 12.22 -6.02
CA TRP A 319 -4.20 13.46 -6.11
C TRP A 319 -3.56 14.56 -5.26
N LEU A 320 -3.20 14.23 -4.02
CA LEU A 320 -2.63 15.18 -3.06
C LEU A 320 -1.20 15.60 -3.44
N GLY A 321 -0.39 14.70 -3.99
CA GLY A 321 0.99 14.97 -4.43
C GLY A 321 1.07 15.96 -5.60
N MET A 322 0.00 16.10 -6.40
CA MET A 322 -0.10 17.15 -7.44
C MET A 322 -0.37 18.56 -6.86
N HIS A 323 -0.73 18.66 -5.59
CA HIS A 323 -1.03 19.91 -4.89
C HIS A 323 0.03 20.23 -3.84
N ALA A 324 1.26 19.71 -4.02
CA ALA A 324 2.34 19.89 -3.07
C ALA A 324 2.72 21.36 -2.88
N ASP A 325 2.84 21.78 -1.62
CA ASP A 325 3.38 23.08 -1.23
C ASP A 325 4.91 23.12 -1.45
N PRO A 326 5.56 24.31 -1.32
CA PRO A 326 7.00 24.38 -1.35
C PRO A 326 7.62 23.46 -0.30
N TRP A 327 8.66 22.73 -0.71
CA TRP A 327 9.43 21.90 0.21
C TRP A 327 9.91 22.73 1.41
N PRO A 328 9.70 22.28 2.67
CA PRO A 328 10.17 23.02 3.83
C PRO A 328 11.68 23.22 3.83
N GLN A 329 12.14 24.42 4.19
CA GLN A 329 13.59 24.70 4.33
C GLN A 329 14.25 23.75 5.33
N ASP A 330 13.51 23.34 6.36
CA ASP A 330 13.97 22.40 7.38
C ASP A 330 14.33 21.03 6.76
N VAL A 331 13.57 20.55 5.78
CA VAL A 331 13.92 19.34 5.03
C VAL A 331 15.10 19.60 4.09
N GLN A 332 15.06 20.69 3.32
CA GLN A 332 16.08 21.00 2.32
C GLN A 332 17.50 21.12 2.90
N ARG A 333 17.65 21.67 4.11
CA ARG A 333 18.94 21.81 4.80
C ARG A 333 19.49 20.48 5.35
N ARG A 334 18.69 19.42 5.39
CA ARG A 334 19.07 18.07 5.87
C ARG A 334 19.26 17.17 4.67
N SER A 335 20.48 17.09 4.17
CA SER A 335 20.81 16.28 2.99
C SER A 335 20.35 14.82 3.11
N TYR A 336 20.35 14.26 4.33
CA TYR A 336 19.92 12.89 4.58
C TYR A 336 18.40 12.65 4.39
N LEU A 337 17.58 13.69 4.39
CA LEU A 337 16.13 13.63 4.07
C LEU A 337 15.80 14.07 2.64
N ASN A 338 16.76 14.62 1.90
CA ASN A 338 16.56 15.05 0.52
C ASN A 338 17.02 13.98 -0.48
N GLY A 339 18.16 13.32 -0.20
CA GLY A 339 18.71 12.30 -1.10
C GLY A 339 19.28 12.84 -2.41
N GLY A 340 19.57 14.15 -2.45
CA GLY A 340 20.16 14.82 -3.60
C GLY A 340 19.23 14.90 -4.82
N ILE A 341 17.92 14.80 -4.60
CA ILE A 341 16.90 14.87 -5.66
C ILE A 341 16.81 16.31 -6.19
N CYS A 342 16.99 17.30 -5.32
CA CYS A 342 16.89 18.72 -5.63
C CYS A 342 17.64 19.59 -4.61
N GLY A 343 17.74 20.89 -4.87
CA GLY A 343 18.32 21.84 -3.93
C GLY A 343 19.85 21.90 -4.01
N ASP A 344 20.49 22.17 -2.87
CA ASP A 344 21.93 22.35 -2.78
C ASP A 344 22.72 21.12 -3.30
N GLY A 345 23.77 21.36 -4.08
CA GLY A 345 24.54 20.32 -4.78
C GLY A 345 23.89 19.78 -6.07
N THR A 346 22.81 20.41 -6.53
CA THR A 346 22.14 20.12 -7.81
C THR A 346 21.92 21.41 -8.60
N ASP A 347 21.56 21.28 -9.87
CA ASP A 347 21.07 22.35 -10.75
C ASP A 347 19.53 22.47 -10.73
N LYS A 348 18.85 21.56 -10.00
CA LYS A 348 17.40 21.44 -9.93
C LYS A 348 16.85 22.07 -8.64
N PRO A 349 16.02 23.12 -8.73
CA PRO A 349 15.27 23.61 -7.58
C PRO A 349 14.35 22.52 -7.01
N CYS A 350 14.15 22.54 -5.68
CA CYS A 350 13.15 21.67 -5.08
C CYS A 350 11.73 22.07 -5.49
N PRO A 351 10.77 21.11 -5.54
CA PRO A 351 9.40 21.38 -5.93
C PRO A 351 8.80 22.61 -5.22
N ASN A 352 8.25 23.50 -6.02
CA ASN A 352 7.65 24.76 -5.58
C ASN A 352 6.48 25.11 -6.52
N PRO A 353 5.29 25.49 -6.01
CA PRO A 353 4.13 25.86 -6.81
C PRO A 353 4.36 26.96 -7.86
N VAL A 354 5.40 27.79 -7.70
CA VAL A 354 5.76 28.83 -8.69
C VAL A 354 6.46 28.27 -9.93
N LEU A 355 6.91 27.01 -9.88
CA LEU A 355 7.59 26.33 -10.99
C LEU A 355 6.68 25.22 -11.55
N PRO A 356 6.72 24.96 -12.88
CA PRO A 356 6.11 23.77 -13.43
C PRO A 356 6.67 22.52 -12.77
N LEU A 357 5.83 21.52 -12.49
CA LEU A 357 6.28 20.24 -11.96
C LEU A 357 7.10 19.51 -13.03
N PRO A 358 8.43 19.34 -12.86
CA PRO A 358 9.22 18.63 -13.85
C PRO A 358 8.90 17.14 -13.80
N THR A 359 8.91 16.51 -14.97
CA THR A 359 8.84 15.05 -15.11
C THR A 359 10.22 14.50 -15.43
N LYS A 360 10.39 13.18 -15.30
CA LYS A 360 11.60 12.47 -15.72
C LYS A 360 12.01 12.71 -17.19
N ARG A 361 11.10 13.20 -18.04
CA ARG A 361 11.32 13.39 -19.49
C ARG A 361 11.20 14.85 -19.95
N SER A 362 10.86 15.78 -19.05
CA SER A 362 10.69 17.19 -19.42
C SER A 362 11.94 17.99 -19.09
N GLY A 363 12.05 19.18 -19.67
CA GLY A 363 12.94 20.20 -19.15
C GLY A 363 12.47 20.71 -17.77
N TYR A 364 13.33 21.46 -17.11
CA TYR A 364 13.06 22.11 -15.83
C TYR A 364 13.70 23.52 -15.82
N ILE A 365 13.26 24.37 -14.90
CA ILE A 365 13.83 25.70 -14.70
C ILE A 365 14.91 25.61 -13.62
N ASP A 366 16.13 26.04 -13.91
CA ASP A 366 17.25 26.05 -12.96
C ASP A 366 17.17 27.22 -11.95
N PHE A 367 18.16 27.31 -11.05
CA PHE A 367 18.25 28.38 -10.06
C PHE A 367 18.45 29.79 -10.66
N ASP A 368 18.95 29.88 -11.90
CA ASP A 368 19.14 31.14 -12.63
C ASP A 368 17.88 31.54 -13.42
N GLY A 369 16.82 30.73 -13.39
CA GLY A 369 15.59 30.94 -14.16
C GLY A 369 15.70 30.52 -15.62
N ARG A 370 16.73 29.76 -16.00
CA ARG A 370 16.92 29.25 -17.36
C ARG A 370 16.23 27.90 -17.52
N LEU A 371 15.62 27.69 -18.69
CA LEU A 371 15.06 26.39 -19.07
C LEU A 371 16.20 25.45 -19.50
N VAL A 372 16.39 24.39 -18.73
CA VAL A 372 17.29 23.28 -19.06
C VAL A 372 16.47 22.19 -19.72
N LEU A 373 16.80 21.84 -20.97
CA LEU A 373 16.15 20.78 -21.72
C LEU A 373 16.93 19.45 -21.58
N PRO A 374 16.25 18.30 -21.70
CA PRO A 374 16.93 17.01 -21.80
C PRO A 374 17.87 16.97 -23.00
N ASP A 375 18.93 16.17 -22.90
CA ASP A 375 19.93 16.04 -23.98
C ASP A 375 19.27 15.71 -25.32
N GLY A 376 19.61 16.50 -26.34
CA GLY A 376 19.09 16.36 -27.70
C GLY A 376 17.64 16.81 -27.90
N ALA A 377 16.96 17.32 -26.86
CA ALA A 377 15.62 17.89 -27.01
C ALA A 377 15.68 19.34 -27.52
N GLN A 378 14.65 19.72 -28.29
CA GLN A 378 14.43 21.09 -28.75
C GLN A 378 13.03 21.53 -28.34
N LEU A 379 12.83 22.85 -28.26
CA LEU A 379 11.51 23.40 -28.03
C LEU A 379 10.57 23.03 -29.20
N PRO A 380 9.31 22.67 -28.92
CA PRO A 380 8.34 22.38 -29.97
C PRO A 380 8.10 23.62 -30.83
N THR A 381 8.06 23.44 -32.15
CA THR A 381 7.69 24.50 -33.08
C THR A 381 6.17 24.64 -33.16
N SER A 382 5.70 25.87 -33.35
CA SER A 382 4.26 26.11 -33.53
C SER A 382 3.81 25.52 -34.87
N VAL A 383 2.78 24.66 -34.83
CA VAL A 383 2.11 24.16 -36.02
C VAL A 383 0.95 25.10 -36.34
N PRO A 384 0.96 25.81 -37.48
CA PRO A 384 -0.11 26.73 -37.82
C PRO A 384 -1.42 25.97 -38.04
N PHE A 385 -2.54 26.60 -37.69
CA PHE A 385 -3.87 26.04 -37.96
C PHE A 385 -4.12 25.92 -39.46
N ASP A 386 -4.73 24.81 -39.88
CA ASP A 386 -5.27 24.67 -41.24
C ASP A 386 -6.52 25.53 -41.37
N ARG A 387 -6.31 26.76 -41.84
CA ARG A 387 -7.39 27.69 -42.18
C ARG A 387 -7.85 27.33 -43.58
N GLY A 388 -8.68 26.30 -43.68
CA GLY A 388 -9.30 25.85 -44.94
C GLY A 388 -9.81 27.05 -45.75
N LYS A 389 -9.53 27.04 -47.05
CA LYS A 389 -9.96 28.10 -47.98
C LYS A 389 -11.44 28.02 -48.30
#